data_AF-A0AAD4C6N8-F1
#
_entry.id   AF-A0AAD4C6N8-F1
#
_cell.length_a   1.000
_cell.length_b   1.000
_cell.length_c   1.000
_cell.angle_alpha   90.00
_cell.angle_beta   90.00
_cell.angle_gamma   90.00
#
_symmetry.space_group_name_H-M   'P 1'
#
loop_
_entity.id
_entity.type
_entity.pdbx_description
1 polymer ?
#
loop_
_entity_poly.entity_id
_entity_poly.type
_entity_poly.pdbx_seq_one_letter_code
_entity_poly.pdbx_strand_id
1 'polypeptide(L)'
;MSLARTRLGVGLSHRLLNQQRSTVLRSALITYRSISSSRCSHAAPLDRHDSLEGPVRIRSPAATGTLTAQDEPDKHTDSYKDGPSAIDKAVHLFFFTEILRGMWIVMENFFRPPYTIMYPYEKGPLSPRFRGEHALRRYPSGEERCIACKLCEAICPAQAITIESEARQDGSRRTTKYDIDMTKCIYCGFCQEACPVDAIVETQNQEFSTETREELLYNKAKLLANGDRVEAEIAANLHSDHVYR
;
A
#
# COMPACT_ATOMS: atom_id res chain seq x y z
N MET A 1 13.73 35.54 -64.12
CA MET A 1 12.59 36.47 -63.97
C MET A 1 11.96 36.26 -62.61
N SER A 2 11.78 37.37 -61.90
CA SER A 2 10.95 37.62 -60.71
C SER A 2 11.28 36.98 -59.35
N LEU A 3 11.31 37.88 -58.37
CA LEU A 3 11.59 37.76 -56.95
C LEU A 3 10.27 37.79 -56.16
N ALA A 4 10.30 37.15 -54.98
CA ALA A 4 9.80 37.65 -53.68
C ALA A 4 8.32 37.98 -53.39
N ARG A 5 7.90 37.44 -52.22
CA ARG A 5 7.20 38.05 -51.06
C ARG A 5 5.67 38.32 -51.06
N THR A 6 5.00 37.58 -50.16
CA THR A 6 4.09 37.98 -49.05
C THR A 6 3.22 39.24 -49.16
N ARG A 7 1.93 39.11 -48.80
CA ARG A 7 1.17 40.02 -47.90
C ARG A 7 -0.15 39.42 -47.37
N LEU A 8 -0.39 39.68 -46.08
CA LEU A 8 -1.64 39.51 -45.33
C LEU A 8 -2.65 40.66 -45.59
N GLY A 9 -3.92 40.39 -45.33
CA GLY A 9 -5.00 41.35 -45.02
C GLY A 9 -6.28 40.55 -44.69
N VAL A 10 -6.71 40.37 -43.43
CA VAL A 10 -7.56 41.30 -42.64
C VAL A 10 -8.67 41.87 -43.52
N GLY A 11 -9.95 41.49 -43.45
CA GLY A 11 -10.81 41.20 -42.31
C GLY A 11 -12.00 42.17 -42.43
N LEU A 12 -13.25 41.69 -42.34
CA LEU A 12 -14.42 42.53 -42.03
C LEU A 12 -15.62 41.64 -41.65
N SER A 13 -16.06 41.84 -40.42
CA SER A 13 -17.21 41.25 -39.78
C SER A 13 -18.48 42.03 -40.16
N HIS A 14 -19.63 41.34 -40.23
CA HIS A 14 -20.89 41.96 -39.85
C HIS A 14 -21.56 41.13 -38.75
N ARG A 15 -21.68 41.78 -37.59
CA ARG A 15 -22.53 41.43 -36.44
C ARG A 15 -24.01 41.56 -36.82
N LEU A 16 -24.87 40.82 -36.11
CA LEU A 16 -26.08 41.23 -35.36
C LEU A 16 -26.96 39.96 -35.12
N LEU A 17 -26.97 39.38 -33.92
CA LEU A 17 -27.86 39.63 -32.74
C LEU A 17 -29.20 38.87 -32.75
N ASN A 18 -29.28 37.82 -31.91
CA ASN A 18 -30.37 37.47 -30.95
C ASN A 18 -30.09 36.01 -30.50
N GLN A 19 -29.73 35.64 -29.27
CA GLN A 19 -30.24 35.94 -27.94
C GLN A 19 -31.75 35.68 -27.78
N GLN A 20 -32.13 34.50 -27.27
CA GLN A 20 -32.49 34.29 -25.87
C GLN A 20 -33.01 32.84 -25.63
N ARG A 21 -32.53 32.24 -24.53
CA ARG A 21 -33.25 31.49 -23.46
C ARG A 21 -34.42 30.57 -23.87
N SER A 22 -34.73 29.43 -23.25
CA SER A 22 -34.27 28.61 -22.13
C SER A 22 -35.38 27.56 -21.92
N THR A 23 -35.11 26.50 -21.12
CA THR A 23 -36.02 25.47 -20.54
C THR A 23 -35.85 24.09 -21.20
N VAL A 24 -35.01 23.18 -20.67
CA VAL A 24 -35.06 22.41 -19.39
C VAL A 24 -35.94 21.15 -19.52
N LEU A 25 -35.40 20.05 -18.94
CA LEU A 25 -35.98 18.73 -18.65
C LEU A 25 -35.92 17.65 -19.74
N ARG A 26 -34.87 16.80 -19.67
CA ARG A 26 -35.06 15.33 -19.66
C ARG A 26 -34.05 14.67 -18.70
N SER A 27 -34.60 13.81 -17.85
CA SER A 27 -34.05 13.20 -16.66
C SER A 27 -32.85 12.29 -16.91
N ALA A 28 -31.84 12.42 -16.05
CA ALA A 28 -30.83 11.40 -15.79
C ALA A 28 -31.35 10.46 -14.69
N LEU A 29 -31.41 9.16 -14.97
CA LEU A 29 -31.57 8.12 -13.94
C LEU A 29 -30.17 7.60 -13.58
N ILE A 30 -29.55 8.25 -12.60
CA ILE A 30 -28.37 7.75 -11.90
C ILE A 30 -28.86 7.23 -10.55
N THR A 31 -28.83 5.91 -10.39
CA THR A 31 -29.16 5.23 -9.14
C THR A 31 -28.05 5.47 -8.12
N TYR A 32 -28.25 6.42 -7.21
CA TYR A 32 -27.40 6.62 -6.04
C TYR A 32 -27.74 5.58 -4.98
N ARG A 33 -26.72 4.79 -4.63
CA ARG A 33 -26.74 3.86 -3.49
C ARG A 33 -26.84 4.70 -2.21
N SER A 34 -27.88 4.46 -1.41
CA SER A 34 -28.21 5.16 -0.17
C SER A 34 -27.06 5.16 0.84
N ILE A 35 -26.51 6.35 1.12
CA ILE A 35 -25.56 6.59 2.21
C ILE A 35 -26.35 6.64 3.52
N SER A 36 -25.97 5.77 4.46
CA SER A 36 -26.52 5.72 5.82
C SER A 36 -26.29 7.05 6.55
N SER A 37 -27.37 7.65 7.05
CA SER A 37 -27.36 8.88 7.84
C SER A 37 -27.10 8.58 9.33
N SER A 38 -25.87 8.20 9.67
CA SER A 38 -25.40 8.20 11.07
C SER A 38 -24.48 9.40 11.28
N ARG A 39 -24.85 10.27 12.22
CA ARG A 39 -24.14 11.52 12.55
C ARG A 39 -22.70 11.20 12.99
N CYS A 40 -21.71 11.73 12.26
CA CYS A 40 -20.33 11.79 12.73
C CYS A 40 -20.23 12.83 13.84
N SER A 41 -19.98 12.38 15.06
CA SER A 41 -19.61 13.25 16.18
C SER A 41 -18.17 13.70 15.98
N HIS A 42 -17.97 15.01 15.86
CA HIS A 42 -16.67 15.68 15.92
C HIS A 42 -15.90 15.29 17.18
N ALA A 43 -14.62 14.93 17.04
CA ALA A 43 -13.67 14.89 18.16
C ALA A 43 -13.05 16.29 18.32
N ALA A 44 -13.24 16.90 19.50
CA ALA A 44 -12.57 18.13 19.89
C ALA A 44 -11.17 17.82 20.46
N PRO A 45 -10.17 18.71 20.29
CA PRO A 45 -8.84 18.52 20.84
C PRO A 45 -8.81 18.86 22.33
N LEU A 46 -8.22 17.98 23.14
CA LEU A 46 -7.88 18.26 24.54
C LEU A 46 -6.37 18.39 24.66
N ASP A 47 -5.92 19.61 24.96
CA ASP A 47 -4.58 19.90 25.45
C ASP A 47 -4.35 19.17 26.78
N ARG A 48 -3.31 18.32 26.84
CA ARG A 48 -2.72 17.91 28.11
C ARG A 48 -1.23 17.65 27.92
N HIS A 49 -0.43 18.62 28.38
CA HIS A 49 0.93 18.36 28.86
C HIS A 49 0.84 17.38 30.03
N ASP A 50 1.55 16.26 29.96
CA ASP A 50 1.92 15.51 31.17
C ASP A 50 3.23 14.75 30.94
N SER A 51 4.10 14.90 31.93
CA SER A 51 5.48 14.49 32.01
C SER A 51 5.68 12.98 31.85
N LEU A 52 6.76 12.63 31.15
CA LEU A 52 7.32 11.28 31.10
C LEU A 52 7.85 10.91 32.49
N GLU A 53 7.07 10.17 33.27
CA GLU A 53 7.56 9.23 34.31
C GLU A 53 6.36 8.48 34.90
N GLY A 54 6.16 7.22 34.48
CA GLY A 54 5.15 6.32 35.06
C GLY A 54 5.08 4.98 34.34
N PRO A 55 4.96 3.84 35.05
CA PRO A 55 5.03 2.52 34.42
C PRO A 55 3.72 2.17 33.70
N VAL A 56 3.87 1.56 32.53
CA VAL A 56 2.82 1.09 31.62
C VAL A 56 1.80 0.21 32.36
N ARG A 57 0.55 0.70 32.50
CA ARG A 57 -0.59 -0.12 32.97
C ARG A 57 -1.23 -0.86 31.79
N ILE A 58 -0.93 -2.15 31.69
CA ILE A 58 -1.72 -3.11 30.91
C ILE A 58 -3.09 -3.25 31.59
N ARG A 59 -4.17 -3.15 30.79
CA ARG A 59 -5.55 -3.15 31.27
C ARG A 59 -6.01 -4.59 31.56
N SER A 60 -5.96 -5.01 32.82
CA SER A 60 -6.58 -6.27 33.29
C SER A 60 -8.11 -6.10 33.42
N PRO A 61 -8.92 -7.13 33.11
CA PRO A 61 -10.35 -7.12 33.41
C PRO A 61 -10.56 -7.23 34.93
N ALA A 62 -11.53 -6.48 35.44
CA ALA A 62 -11.83 -6.37 36.86
C ALA A 62 -12.85 -7.42 37.32
N ALA A 63 -12.56 -7.97 38.52
CA ALA A 63 -13.43 -8.64 39.50
C ALA A 63 -13.88 -10.09 39.19
N THR A 64 -13.79 -11.08 40.08
CA THR A 64 -13.17 -11.23 41.41
C THR A 64 -13.08 -12.74 41.62
N GLY A 65 -11.86 -13.25 41.80
CA GLY A 65 -11.58 -14.58 42.30
C GLY A 65 -10.19 -14.53 42.89
N THR A 66 -10.11 -14.60 44.21
CA THR A 66 -8.86 -14.58 44.98
C THR A 66 -7.89 -15.64 44.46
N LEU A 67 -6.88 -15.20 43.70
CA LEU A 67 -5.72 -16.02 43.36
C LEU A 67 -4.79 -15.99 44.58
N THR A 68 -4.97 -16.95 45.47
CA THR A 68 -3.90 -17.33 46.41
C THR A 68 -2.79 -17.96 45.59
N ALA A 69 -1.65 -17.28 45.49
CA ALA A 69 -0.39 -17.90 45.11
C ALA A 69 -0.04 -18.93 46.17
N GLN A 70 -0.42 -20.17 45.92
CA GLN A 70 0.24 -21.34 46.50
C GLN A 70 1.27 -21.77 45.46
N ASP A 71 2.49 -21.26 45.60
CA ASP A 71 3.68 -22.00 45.17
C ASP A 71 3.78 -23.23 46.09
N GLU A 72 2.97 -24.25 45.80
CA GLU A 72 3.13 -25.60 46.35
C GLU A 72 4.09 -26.36 45.43
N PRO A 73 5.28 -26.77 45.91
CA PRO A 73 6.18 -27.60 45.13
C PRO A 73 5.54 -28.98 44.92
N ASP A 74 5.56 -29.47 43.69
CA ASP A 74 5.13 -30.81 43.27
C ASP A 74 3.63 -31.14 43.26
N LYS A 75 2.75 -30.20 42.86
CA LYS A 75 1.44 -30.61 42.35
C LYS A 75 1.54 -30.93 40.86
N HIS A 76 2.03 -32.13 40.53
CA HIS A 76 1.83 -32.72 39.21
C HIS A 76 0.32 -32.80 38.95
N THR A 77 -0.20 -31.84 38.21
CA THR A 77 -1.58 -31.87 37.74
C THR A 77 -1.62 -32.85 36.58
N ASP A 78 -1.84 -34.12 36.89
CA ASP A 78 -2.20 -35.12 35.89
C ASP A 78 -3.42 -34.59 35.13
N SER A 79 -3.22 -34.08 33.91
CA SER A 79 -4.30 -33.58 33.05
C SER A 79 -5.28 -34.69 32.60
N TYR A 80 -5.09 -35.90 33.15
CA TYR A 80 -5.80 -37.12 32.85
C TYR A 80 -6.45 -37.76 34.10
N LYS A 81 -6.34 -37.11 35.27
CA LYS A 81 -6.86 -37.62 36.54
C LYS A 81 -8.37 -37.81 36.51
N ASP A 82 -9.06 -36.92 35.80
CA ASP A 82 -10.49 -36.98 35.49
C ASP A 82 -10.72 -37.42 34.02
N GLY A 83 -9.90 -38.35 33.54
CA GLY A 83 -10.00 -38.86 32.18
C GLY A 83 -11.24 -39.75 31.98
N PRO A 84 -11.69 -39.94 30.73
CA PRO A 84 -12.84 -40.78 30.43
C PRO A 84 -12.60 -42.22 30.92
N SER A 85 -13.68 -42.96 31.19
CA SER A 85 -13.56 -44.31 31.73
C SER A 85 -12.75 -45.20 30.78
N ALA A 86 -12.11 -46.26 31.29
CA ALA A 86 -11.34 -47.17 30.45
C ALA A 86 -12.20 -47.78 29.32
N ILE A 87 -13.51 -47.91 29.56
CA ILE A 87 -14.50 -48.36 28.59
C ILE A 87 -14.70 -47.32 27.49
N ASP A 88 -14.85 -46.04 27.83
CA ASP A 88 -14.97 -44.96 26.84
C ASP A 88 -13.76 -44.93 25.91
N LYS A 89 -12.55 -45.06 26.46
CA LYS A 89 -11.31 -45.09 25.66
C LYS A 89 -11.28 -46.29 24.72
N ALA A 90 -11.71 -47.46 25.19
CA ALA A 90 -11.84 -48.63 24.34
C ALA A 90 -12.88 -48.40 23.22
N VAL A 91 -14.02 -47.77 23.52
CA VAL A 91 -15.03 -47.43 22.51
C VAL A 91 -14.48 -46.46 21.47
N HIS A 92 -13.80 -45.38 21.90
CA HIS A 92 -13.17 -44.43 20.98
C HIS A 92 -12.09 -45.09 20.11
N LEU A 93 -11.32 -46.04 20.66
CA LEU A 93 -10.26 -46.76 19.95
C LEU A 93 -10.81 -47.80 18.97
N PHE A 94 -11.84 -48.58 19.35
CA PHE A 94 -12.40 -49.63 18.50
C PHE A 94 -13.37 -49.10 17.44
N PHE A 95 -14.16 -48.08 17.77
CA PHE A 95 -15.14 -47.49 16.85
C PHE A 95 -14.61 -46.25 16.11
N PHE A 96 -13.36 -45.85 16.36
CA PHE A 96 -12.68 -44.73 15.72
C PHE A 96 -13.56 -43.47 15.63
N THR A 97 -14.32 -43.18 16.68
CA THR A 97 -15.30 -42.08 16.70
C THR A 97 -14.63 -40.72 16.50
N GLU A 98 -13.38 -40.57 16.93
CA GLU A 98 -12.56 -39.38 16.66
C GLU A 98 -12.24 -39.22 15.16
N ILE A 99 -12.01 -40.31 14.43
CA ILE A 99 -11.79 -40.28 12.98
C ILE A 99 -13.08 -39.91 12.26
N LEU A 100 -14.22 -40.44 12.69
CA LEU A 100 -15.53 -40.09 12.12
C LEU A 100 -15.87 -38.62 12.36
N ARG A 101 -15.56 -38.10 13.55
CA ARG A 101 -15.71 -36.67 13.87
C ARG A 101 -14.83 -35.80 12.97
N GLY A 102 -13.58 -36.20 12.74
CA GLY A 102 -12.68 -35.50 11.81
C GLY A 102 -13.19 -35.55 10.36
N MET A 103 -13.68 -36.70 9.93
CA MET A 103 -14.22 -36.89 8.58
C MET A 103 -15.51 -36.06 8.36
N TRP A 104 -16.33 -35.89 9.39
CA TRP A 104 -17.50 -35.01 9.33
C TRP A 104 -17.10 -33.54 9.08
N ILE A 105 -16.07 -33.04 9.76
CA ILE A 105 -15.58 -31.66 9.55
C ILE A 105 -15.06 -31.48 8.12
N VAL A 106 -14.34 -32.48 7.59
CA VAL A 106 -13.86 -32.46 6.20
C VAL A 106 -15.03 -32.46 5.22
N MET A 107 -16.05 -33.29 5.46
CA MET A 107 -17.26 -33.33 4.64
C MET A 107 -17.98 -31.98 4.64
N GLU A 108 -18.11 -31.34 5.81
CA GLU A 108 -18.70 -30.01 5.92
C GLU A 108 -17.89 -28.96 5.13
N ASN A 109 -16.57 -29.05 5.15
CA ASN A 109 -15.70 -28.17 4.38
C ASN A 109 -15.75 -28.44 2.87
N PHE A 110 -16.00 -29.69 2.44
CA PHE A 110 -16.13 -30.06 1.03
C PHE A 110 -17.33 -29.38 0.35
N PHE A 111 -18.42 -29.17 1.09
CA PHE A 111 -19.61 -28.49 0.58
C PHE A 111 -19.57 -26.96 0.69
N ARG A 112 -18.52 -26.38 1.28
CA ARG A 112 -18.32 -24.92 1.25
C ARG A 112 -17.78 -24.47 -0.11
N PRO A 113 -18.20 -23.30 -0.61
CA PRO A 113 -17.60 -22.74 -1.83
C PRO A 113 -16.10 -22.47 -1.60
N PRO A 114 -15.24 -22.68 -2.62
CA PRO A 114 -13.81 -22.46 -2.49
C PRO A 114 -13.48 -20.97 -2.38
N TYR A 115 -12.44 -20.64 -1.61
CA TYR A 115 -11.91 -19.26 -1.46
C TYR A 115 -10.97 -18.83 -2.60
N THR A 116 -10.78 -19.68 -3.62
CA THR A 116 -9.82 -19.46 -4.70
C THR A 116 -10.29 -18.35 -5.63
N ILE A 117 -9.45 -17.35 -5.85
CA ILE A 117 -9.63 -16.35 -6.92
C ILE A 117 -9.02 -16.85 -8.23
N MET A 118 -9.60 -16.45 -9.36
CA MET A 118 -9.13 -16.87 -10.69
C MET A 118 -8.01 -15.97 -11.21
N TYR A 119 -6.81 -16.10 -10.62
CA TYR A 119 -5.61 -15.44 -11.15
C TYR A 119 -5.28 -16.02 -12.53
N PRO A 120 -5.00 -15.22 -13.59
CA PRO A 120 -4.68 -13.78 -13.60
C PRO A 120 -5.85 -12.83 -13.90
N TYR A 121 -7.07 -13.34 -14.08
CA TYR A 121 -8.23 -12.53 -14.47
C TYR A 121 -8.80 -11.72 -13.29
N GLU A 122 -8.71 -12.28 -12.09
CA GLU A 122 -9.08 -11.63 -10.83
C GLU A 122 -7.84 -11.52 -9.94
N LYS A 123 -7.55 -10.30 -9.47
CA LYS A 123 -6.43 -10.02 -8.56
C LYS A 123 -6.95 -9.70 -7.16
N GLY A 124 -6.16 -10.01 -6.15
CA GLY A 124 -6.47 -9.65 -4.77
C GLY A 124 -6.55 -8.12 -4.59
N PRO A 125 -7.39 -7.62 -3.66
CA PRO A 125 -7.47 -6.19 -3.39
C PRO A 125 -6.15 -5.69 -2.78
N LEU A 126 -5.57 -4.64 -3.36
CA LEU A 126 -4.36 -3.99 -2.88
C LEU A 126 -4.70 -2.70 -2.12
N SER A 127 -3.95 -2.43 -1.05
CA SER A 127 -4.06 -1.15 -0.34
C SER A 127 -3.25 -0.05 -1.06
N PRO A 128 -3.60 1.24 -0.92
CA PRO A 128 -2.79 2.34 -1.46
C PRO A 128 -1.36 2.43 -0.91
N ARG A 129 -1.09 1.75 0.22
CA ARG A 129 0.22 1.69 0.90
C ARG A 129 1.05 0.46 0.51
N PHE A 130 0.60 -0.28 -0.50
CA PHE A 130 1.34 -1.43 -0.96
C PHE A 130 2.72 -1.02 -1.49
N ARG A 131 3.71 -1.87 -1.26
CA ARG A 131 5.11 -1.65 -1.60
C ARG A 131 5.54 -2.66 -2.67
N GLY A 132 5.82 -2.17 -3.87
CA GLY A 132 6.20 -2.99 -5.03
C GLY A 132 7.41 -2.44 -5.77
N GLU A 133 7.36 -2.44 -7.09
CA GLU A 133 8.45 -1.99 -7.96
C GLU A 133 8.80 -0.52 -7.69
N HIS A 134 10.10 -0.19 -7.68
CA HIS A 134 10.53 1.18 -7.44
C HIS A 134 10.39 2.04 -8.70
N ALA A 135 10.04 3.30 -8.51
CA ALA A 135 9.93 4.28 -9.58
C ALA A 135 10.53 5.64 -9.17
N LEU A 136 11.17 6.31 -10.13
CA LEU A 136 11.59 7.70 -10.00
C LEU A 136 10.56 8.61 -10.66
N ARG A 137 10.04 9.57 -9.89
CA ARG A 137 9.00 10.48 -10.35
C ARG A 137 9.55 11.79 -10.90
N ARG A 138 8.71 12.45 -11.69
CA ARG A 138 8.92 13.79 -12.22
C ARG A 138 8.00 14.80 -11.56
N TYR A 139 8.38 16.07 -11.62
CA TYR A 139 7.48 17.18 -11.36
C TYR A 139 6.45 17.29 -12.50
N PRO A 140 5.32 17.99 -12.28
CA PRO A 140 4.37 18.28 -13.36
C PRO A 140 4.97 19.06 -14.54
N SER A 141 6.12 19.73 -14.34
CA SER A 141 6.90 20.39 -15.40
C SER A 141 7.70 19.41 -16.28
N GLY A 142 7.75 18.12 -15.95
CA GLY A 142 8.54 17.09 -16.63
C GLY A 142 9.98 16.93 -16.10
N GLU A 143 10.41 17.82 -15.21
CA GLU A 143 11.74 17.74 -14.59
C GLU A 143 11.81 16.62 -13.55
N GLU A 144 12.94 15.92 -13.43
CA GLU A 144 13.09 14.89 -12.40
C GLU A 144 13.08 15.47 -10.98
N ARG A 145 12.43 14.78 -10.04
CA ARG A 145 12.34 15.22 -8.64
C ARG A 145 13.65 15.04 -7.87
N CYS A 146 14.48 14.08 -8.27
CA CYS A 146 15.69 13.72 -7.53
C CYS A 146 16.71 14.88 -7.52
N ILE A 147 17.07 15.35 -6.32
CA ILE A 147 18.11 16.38 -6.08
C ILE A 147 19.45 15.78 -5.62
N ALA A 148 19.64 14.47 -5.84
CA ALA A 148 20.84 13.73 -5.49
C ALA A 148 21.29 13.83 -4.01
N CYS A 149 20.36 14.00 -3.06
CA CYS A 149 20.66 14.21 -1.63
C CYS A 149 21.36 13.04 -0.92
N LYS A 150 21.37 11.83 -1.53
CA LYS A 150 21.95 10.59 -0.99
C LYS A 150 21.37 10.08 0.33
N LEU A 151 20.27 10.66 0.84
CA LEU A 151 19.59 10.16 2.03
C LEU A 151 19.04 8.73 1.83
N CYS A 152 18.48 8.43 0.65
CA CYS A 152 17.94 7.11 0.34
C CYS A 152 19.03 6.01 0.35
N GLU A 153 20.26 6.37 -0.05
CA GLU A 153 21.42 5.46 0.00
C GLU A 153 21.86 5.21 1.44
N ALA A 154 21.89 6.25 2.27
CA ALA A 154 22.27 6.15 3.68
C ALA A 154 21.26 5.35 4.53
N ILE A 155 19.95 5.49 4.26
CA ILE A 155 18.90 4.82 5.04
C ILE A 155 18.64 3.37 4.60
N CYS A 156 19.12 2.97 3.42
CA CYS A 156 18.85 1.65 2.87
C CYS A 156 19.49 0.56 3.75
N PRO A 157 18.71 -0.29 4.44
CA PRO A 157 19.27 -1.26 5.40
C PRO A 157 20.10 -2.35 4.70
N ALA A 158 19.77 -2.65 3.44
CA ALA A 158 20.48 -3.64 2.63
C ALA A 158 21.54 -3.03 1.69
N GLN A 159 21.75 -1.71 1.74
CA GLN A 159 22.70 -1.00 0.87
C GLN A 159 22.56 -1.40 -0.62
N ALA A 160 21.30 -1.42 -1.09
CA ALA A 160 20.94 -1.83 -2.44
C ALA A 160 21.09 -0.68 -3.47
N ILE A 161 21.13 0.56 -3.00
CA ILE A 161 21.13 1.77 -3.83
C ILE A 161 22.55 2.31 -3.93
N THR A 162 22.97 2.74 -5.12
CA THR A 162 24.24 3.45 -5.35
C THR A 162 24.00 4.72 -6.14
N ILE A 163 24.46 5.86 -5.60
CA ILE A 163 24.17 7.19 -6.16
C ILE A 163 25.45 7.99 -6.42
N GLU A 164 25.62 8.41 -7.67
CA GLU A 164 26.67 9.37 -8.07
C GLU A 164 25.99 10.67 -8.55
N SER A 165 26.59 11.82 -8.19
CA SER A 165 25.99 13.13 -8.44
C SER A 165 26.98 14.08 -9.08
N GLU A 166 26.54 14.78 -10.12
CA GLU A 166 27.32 15.81 -10.82
C GLU A 166 26.47 17.07 -11.00
N ALA A 167 27.13 18.20 -11.24
CA ALA A 167 26.46 19.45 -11.59
C ALA A 167 26.04 19.40 -13.08
N ARG A 168 24.76 19.67 -13.35
CA ARG A 168 24.24 19.88 -14.71
C ARG A 168 24.77 21.22 -15.25
N GLN A 169 24.70 21.42 -16.56
CA GLN A 169 25.02 22.69 -17.23
C GLN A 169 24.20 23.87 -16.67
N ASP A 170 23.00 23.60 -16.16
CA ASP A 170 22.10 24.59 -15.55
C ASP A 170 22.48 24.93 -14.09
N GLY A 171 23.56 24.37 -13.56
CA GLY A 171 24.00 24.53 -12.17
C GLY A 171 23.18 23.72 -11.15
N SER A 172 22.12 23.04 -11.59
CA SER A 172 21.34 22.13 -10.73
C SER A 172 22.11 20.83 -10.46
N ARG A 173 22.00 20.30 -9.23
CA ARG A 173 22.67 19.06 -8.83
C ARG A 173 21.77 17.86 -9.14
N ARG A 174 22.22 16.96 -10.00
CA ARG A 174 21.46 15.80 -10.47
C ARG A 174 22.27 14.52 -10.37
N THR A 175 21.57 13.38 -10.44
CA THR A 175 22.22 12.07 -10.43
C THR A 175 22.69 11.69 -11.82
N THR A 176 23.95 11.32 -11.98
CA THR A 176 24.45 10.69 -13.21
C THR A 176 24.15 9.20 -13.19
N LYS A 177 24.37 8.58 -12.03
CA LYS A 177 24.10 7.19 -11.76
C LYS A 177 23.16 7.07 -10.57
N TYR A 178 22.11 6.29 -10.74
CA TYR A 178 21.17 5.95 -9.70
C TYR A 178 20.74 4.51 -9.96
N ASP A 179 21.45 3.59 -9.33
CA ASP A 179 21.28 2.17 -9.59
C ASP A 179 20.72 1.50 -8.34
N ILE A 180 19.73 0.62 -8.55
CA ILE A 180 19.11 -0.18 -7.49
C ILE A 180 19.22 -1.64 -7.88
N ASP A 181 19.84 -2.42 -7.00
CA ASP A 181 19.84 -3.87 -7.10
C ASP A 181 18.58 -4.45 -6.44
N MET A 182 17.62 -4.88 -7.24
CA MET A 182 16.37 -5.48 -6.74
C MET A 182 16.59 -6.84 -6.07
N THR A 183 17.75 -7.48 -6.26
CA THR A 183 18.11 -8.72 -5.57
C THR A 183 18.58 -8.48 -4.13
N LYS A 184 19.10 -7.27 -3.85
CA LYS A 184 19.46 -6.84 -2.49
C LYS A 184 18.32 -6.10 -1.79
N CYS A 185 17.44 -5.45 -2.54
CA CYS A 185 16.34 -4.70 -1.97
C CYS A 185 15.36 -5.60 -1.21
N ILE A 186 14.98 -5.18 0.01
CA ILE A 186 14.03 -5.91 0.86
C ILE A 186 12.63 -5.28 0.87
N TYR A 187 12.37 -4.30 -0.02
CA TYR A 187 11.06 -3.62 -0.17
C TYR A 187 10.48 -3.06 1.14
N CYS A 188 11.35 -2.43 1.95
CA CYS A 188 10.96 -1.89 3.26
C CYS A 188 10.25 -0.53 3.19
N GLY A 189 10.34 0.22 2.09
CA GLY A 189 9.75 1.57 1.97
C GLY A 189 10.53 2.70 2.63
N PHE A 190 11.68 2.44 3.27
CA PHE A 190 12.45 3.53 3.91
C PHE A 190 12.96 4.57 2.92
N CYS A 191 13.24 4.18 1.68
CA CYS A 191 13.69 5.12 0.66
C CYS A 191 12.61 6.13 0.28
N GLN A 192 11.33 5.73 0.33
CA GLN A 192 10.18 6.59 0.04
C GLN A 192 9.99 7.63 1.15
N GLU A 193 10.00 7.19 2.41
CA GLU A 193 9.77 8.08 3.56
C GLU A 193 10.97 8.98 3.85
N ALA A 194 12.20 8.54 3.55
CA ALA A 194 13.39 9.35 3.74
C ALA A 194 13.62 10.39 2.64
N CYS A 195 12.87 10.32 1.53
CA CYS A 195 13.09 11.23 0.41
C CYS A 195 12.47 12.61 0.72
N PRO A 196 13.25 13.70 0.81
CA PRO A 196 12.71 15.02 1.17
C PRO A 196 11.83 15.66 0.08
N VAL A 197 11.80 15.08 -1.11
CA VAL A 197 11.14 15.63 -2.30
C VAL A 197 10.24 14.62 -3.02
N ASP A 198 9.99 13.46 -2.38
CA ASP A 198 9.23 12.34 -2.94
C ASP A 198 9.71 11.91 -4.34
N ALA A 199 11.03 11.84 -4.53
CA ALA A 199 11.62 11.49 -5.83
C ALA A 199 11.54 10.00 -6.13
N ILE A 200 11.84 9.15 -5.14
CA ILE A 200 11.70 7.70 -5.25
C ILE A 200 10.46 7.26 -4.48
N VAL A 201 9.69 6.39 -5.11
CA VAL A 201 8.48 5.80 -4.53
C VAL A 201 8.42 4.32 -4.86
N GLU A 202 7.71 3.57 -4.03
CA GLU A 202 7.36 2.18 -4.32
C GLU A 202 5.96 2.16 -4.94
N THR A 203 5.83 1.47 -6.07
CA THR A 203 4.59 1.39 -6.85
C THR A 203 3.73 0.20 -6.42
N GLN A 204 2.53 0.08 -6.99
CA GLN A 204 1.67 -1.10 -6.79
C GLN A 204 2.02 -2.27 -7.71
N ASN A 205 3.00 -2.11 -8.60
CA ASN A 205 3.41 -3.18 -9.48
C ASN A 205 4.19 -4.26 -8.70
N GLN A 206 3.68 -5.49 -8.68
CA GLN A 206 4.32 -6.64 -8.05
C GLN A 206 4.75 -7.70 -9.08
N GLU A 207 4.30 -7.57 -10.34
CA GLU A 207 4.42 -8.59 -11.38
C GLU A 207 5.56 -8.23 -12.35
N PHE A 208 6.80 -8.20 -11.83
CA PHE A 208 8.00 -7.87 -12.61
C PHE A 208 9.08 -8.96 -12.51
N SER A 209 8.66 -10.23 -12.38
CA SER A 209 9.58 -11.36 -12.45
C SER A 209 10.29 -11.41 -13.81
N THR A 210 11.61 -11.53 -13.79
CA THR A 210 12.46 -11.59 -14.98
C THR A 210 13.17 -12.94 -15.06
N GLU A 211 13.57 -13.33 -16.27
CA GLU A 211 14.26 -14.59 -16.51
C GLU A 211 15.76 -14.52 -16.13
N THR A 212 16.35 -13.34 -16.28
CA THR A 212 17.77 -13.10 -16.00
C THR A 212 17.97 -12.24 -14.75
N ARG A 213 19.16 -12.37 -14.12
CA ARG A 213 19.51 -11.59 -12.93
C ARG A 213 19.86 -10.15 -13.29
N GLU A 214 20.47 -9.95 -14.44
CA GLU A 214 20.94 -8.66 -14.94
C GLU A 214 19.77 -7.69 -15.14
N GLU A 215 18.60 -8.21 -15.51
CA GLU A 215 17.38 -7.41 -15.63
C GLU A 215 16.88 -6.83 -14.29
N LEU A 216 17.24 -7.45 -13.15
CA LEU A 216 16.93 -6.99 -11.79
C LEU A 216 17.90 -5.92 -11.26
N LEU A 217 18.97 -5.63 -12.01
CA LEU A 217 19.86 -4.51 -11.74
C LEU A 217 19.31 -3.28 -12.48
N TYR A 218 18.58 -2.43 -11.74
CA TYR A 218 17.87 -1.31 -12.34
C TYR A 218 18.77 -0.09 -12.41
N ASN A 219 18.93 0.45 -13.61
CA ASN A 219 19.58 1.72 -13.85
C ASN A 219 18.58 2.88 -13.68
N LYS A 220 19.10 4.11 -13.53
CA LYS A 220 18.30 5.34 -13.46
C LYS A 220 17.24 5.45 -14.56
N ALA A 221 17.60 5.09 -15.79
CA ALA A 221 16.70 5.17 -16.94
C ALA A 221 15.49 4.23 -16.81
N LYS A 222 15.69 3.01 -16.29
CA LYS A 222 14.61 2.04 -16.07
C LYS A 222 13.65 2.53 -14.98
N LEU A 223 14.20 3.06 -13.89
CA LEU A 223 13.41 3.64 -12.79
C LEU A 223 12.57 4.85 -13.21
N LEU A 224 13.12 5.71 -14.08
CA LEU A 224 12.36 6.83 -14.67
C LEU A 224 11.27 6.32 -15.63
N ALA A 225 11.58 5.32 -16.46
CA ALA A 225 10.58 4.73 -17.35
C ALA A 225 9.41 4.08 -16.58
N ASN A 226 9.69 3.48 -15.42
CA ASN A 226 8.66 2.95 -14.52
C ASN A 226 7.80 4.07 -13.93
N GLY A 227 8.42 5.17 -13.50
CA GLY A 227 7.71 6.36 -13.05
C GLY A 227 6.80 6.91 -14.14
N ASP A 228 7.31 7.11 -15.34
CA ASP A 228 6.57 7.65 -16.47
C ASP A 228 5.36 6.77 -16.86
N ARG A 229 5.45 5.44 -16.70
CA ARG A 229 4.35 4.50 -16.95
C ARG A 229 3.25 4.55 -15.89
N VAL A 230 3.62 4.70 -14.62
CA VAL A 230 2.72 4.47 -13.46
C VAL A 230 2.43 5.77 -12.68
N GLU A 231 2.88 6.93 -13.16
CA GLU A 231 2.77 8.22 -12.45
C GLU A 231 1.34 8.58 -12.03
N ALA A 232 0.34 8.26 -12.86
CA ALA A 232 -1.06 8.54 -12.55
C ALA A 232 -1.57 7.74 -11.33
N GLU A 233 -1.22 6.46 -11.26
CA GLU A 233 -1.59 5.56 -10.16
C GLU A 233 -0.81 5.93 -8.89
N ILE A 234 0.50 6.18 -9.01
CA ILE A 234 1.34 6.66 -7.93
C ILE A 234 0.78 7.96 -7.34
N ALA A 235 0.42 8.94 -8.18
CA ALA A 235 -0.13 10.20 -7.73
C ALA A 235 -1.46 10.03 -6.98
N ALA A 236 -2.34 9.15 -7.46
CA ALA A 236 -3.60 8.83 -6.78
C ALA A 236 -3.36 8.18 -5.41
N ASN A 237 -2.41 7.24 -5.32
CA ASN A 237 -2.06 6.56 -4.07
C ASN A 237 -1.46 7.53 -3.05
N LEU A 238 -0.49 8.36 -3.46
CA LEU A 238 0.06 9.40 -2.56
C LEU A 238 -1.00 10.40 -2.14
N HIS A 239 -1.91 10.79 -3.03
CA HIS A 239 -3.02 11.67 -2.66
C HIS A 239 -3.95 11.02 -1.61
N SER A 240 -4.13 9.70 -1.62
CA SER A 240 -4.89 9.01 -0.58
C SER A 240 -4.14 8.87 0.75
N ASP A 241 -2.80 8.81 0.71
CA ASP A 241 -1.94 8.49 1.85
C ASP A 241 -1.33 9.72 2.55
N HIS A 242 -1.28 10.88 1.89
CA HIS A 242 -0.53 12.07 2.36
C HIS A 242 -0.86 12.57 3.78
N VAL A 243 -2.03 12.23 4.33
CA VAL A 243 -2.44 12.65 5.69
C VAL A 243 -1.70 11.87 6.78
N TYR A 244 -1.15 10.70 6.46
CA TYR A 244 -0.57 9.76 7.42
C TYR A 244 0.97 9.72 7.38
N ARG A 245 1.60 10.59 6.59
CA ARG A 245 3.06 10.79 6.50
C ARG A 245 3.42 12.09 7.18
#